data_AF-A0AAJ2AD95-F1
#
_entry.id   AF-A0AAJ2AD95-F1
#
_cell.length_a   1.000
_cell.length_b   1.000
_cell.length_c   1.000
_cell.angle_alpha   90.00
_cell.angle_beta   90.00
_cell.angle_gamma   90.00
#
_symmetry.space_group_name_H-M   'P 1'
#
loop_
_entity.id
_entity.type
_entity.pdbx_description
1 polymer ?
#
loop_
_entity_poly.entity_id
_entity_poly.type
_entity_poly.pdbx_seq_one_letter_code
_entity_poly.pdbx_strand_id
1 'polypeptide(L)' 'MQTSPTSFRIDPTPRRADGEYMAHARISGHAADGSPTDVFISGDLGGFDLRADAVEFATKWAQEWLATRFR' A
#
# COMPACT_ATOMS: atom_id res chain seq x y z
N MET A 1 -1.70 12.74 -26.35
CA MET A 1 -2.22 11.48 -25.79
C MET A 1 -1.93 11.54 -24.30
N GLN A 2 -2.95 11.72 -23.48
CA GLN A 2 -2.81 11.96 -22.05
C GLN A 2 -2.72 10.61 -21.34
N THR A 3 -1.51 10.11 -21.09
CA THR A 3 -1.28 8.83 -20.40
C THR A 3 -1.37 9.04 -18.89
N SER A 4 -2.58 9.04 -18.34
CA SER A 4 -2.79 8.86 -16.90
C SER A 4 -4.15 8.23 -16.64
N PRO A 5 -4.31 7.33 -15.66
CA PRO A 5 -3.41 7.14 -14.52
C PRO A 5 -2.70 5.79 -14.57
N THR A 6 -1.45 5.77 -14.11
CA THR A 6 -0.84 4.56 -13.57
C THR A 6 -1.80 4.03 -12.50
N SER A 7 -2.55 2.96 -12.80
CA SER A 7 -3.48 2.35 -11.86
C SER A 7 -2.69 1.70 -10.73
N PHE A 8 -2.34 2.51 -9.73
CA PHE A 8 -1.73 2.05 -8.50
C PHE A 8 -2.78 1.32 -7.67
N ARG A 9 -2.53 0.04 -7.42
CA ARG A 9 -3.29 -0.81 -6.52
C ARG A 9 -2.63 -0.76 -5.15
N ILE A 10 -3.40 -0.35 -4.15
CA ILE A 10 -2.98 -0.44 -2.75
C ILE A 10 -3.54 -1.75 -2.19
N ASP A 11 -2.67 -2.59 -1.66
CA ASP A 11 -3.02 -3.81 -0.94
C ASP A 11 -2.64 -3.62 0.53
N PRO A 12 -3.60 -3.17 1.36
CA PRO A 12 -3.39 -2.97 2.79
C PRO A 12 -3.64 -4.29 3.53
N THR A 13 -2.96 -5.38 3.13
CA THR A 13 -3.12 -6.68 3.79
C THR A 13 -2.22 -6.72 5.01
N PRO A 14 -2.76 -6.61 6.25
CA PRO A 14 -1.94 -6.63 7.44
C PRO A 14 -1.34 -8.01 7.64
N ARG A 15 -0.07 -8.05 8.02
CA ARG A 15 0.59 -9.28 8.43
C ARG A 15 0.25 -9.55 9.89
N ARG A 16 -0.21 -10.75 10.21
CA ARG A 16 -0.38 -11.16 11.61
C ARG A 16 0.95 -11.67 12.15
N ALA A 17 1.43 -11.06 13.24
CA ALA A 17 2.67 -11.45 13.90
C ALA A 17 2.43 -11.41 15.42
N ASP A 18 2.75 -12.51 16.10
CA ASP A 18 2.71 -12.63 17.57
C ASP A 18 1.37 -12.24 18.26
N GLY A 19 0.26 -12.35 17.55
CA GLY A 19 -1.07 -11.98 18.06
C GLY A 19 -1.54 -10.58 17.65
N GLU A 20 -0.65 -9.75 17.14
CA GLU A 20 -0.92 -8.40 16.64
C GLU A 20 -1.08 -8.36 15.11
N TYR A 21 -1.76 -7.33 14.61
CA TYR A 21 -1.89 -7.01 13.20
C TYR A 21 -0.91 -5.92 12.82
N MET A 22 0.16 -6.30 12.12
CA MET A 22 1.14 -5.37 11.60
C MET A 22 0.56 -4.69 10.36
N ALA A 23 0.34 -3.38 10.45
CA ALA A 23 -0.03 -2.56 9.31
C ALA A 23 1.04 -2.67 8.23
N HIS A 24 0.58 -2.97 7.04
CA HIS A 24 1.42 -3.24 5.89
C HIS A 24 0.69 -2.71 4.66
N ALA A 25 1.37 -1.90 3.86
CA ALA A 25 0.85 -1.33 2.65
C ALA A 25 1.74 -1.70 1.47
N ARG A 26 1.17 -2.45 0.52
CA ARG A 26 1.84 -2.75 -0.74
C ARG A 26 1.20 -1.93 -1.86
N ILE A 27 2.00 -1.15 -2.54
CA ILE A 27 1.61 -0.35 -3.70
C ILE A 27 2.15 -1.07 -4.93
N SER A 28 1.26 -1.66 -5.70
CA SER A 28 1.59 -2.30 -6.98
C SER A 28 1.05 -1.43 -8.11
N GLY A 29 1.80 -1.28 -9.19
CA GLY A 29 1.39 -0.59 -10.40
C GLY A 29 1.35 -1.55 -11.57
N HIS A 30 1.00 -1.04 -12.75
CA HIS A 30 1.19 -1.76 -14.00
C HIS A 30 2.41 -1.16 -14.69
N ALA A 31 3.37 -2.01 -15.07
CA ALA A 31 4.49 -1.62 -15.91
C ALA A 31 4.00 -1.20 -17.31
N ALA A 32 4.86 -0.58 -18.11
CA ALA A 32 4.53 -0.21 -19.49
C ALA A 32 4.10 -1.41 -20.36
N ASP A 33 4.55 -2.61 -19.98
CA ASP A 33 4.20 -3.89 -20.59
C ASP A 33 2.84 -4.46 -20.10
N GLY A 34 2.15 -3.77 -19.21
CA GLY A 34 0.89 -4.23 -18.60
C GLY A 34 1.08 -5.28 -17.50
N SER A 35 2.30 -5.73 -17.24
CA SER A 35 2.61 -6.64 -16.14
C SER A 35 2.44 -5.96 -14.77
N PRO A 36 1.80 -6.60 -13.78
CA PRO A 36 1.73 -6.07 -12.43
C PRO A 36 3.14 -6.04 -11.83
N THR A 37 3.56 -4.87 -11.36
CA THR A 37 4.87 -4.66 -10.74
C THR A 37 4.70 -4.01 -9.38
N ASP A 38 5.54 -4.40 -8.43
CA ASP A 38 5.56 -3.77 -7.12
C ASP A 38 6.30 -2.46 -7.19
N VAL A 39 5.57 -1.37 -7.01
CA VAL A 39 6.11 0.00 -7.03
C VAL A 39 6.75 0.30 -5.69
N PHE A 40 6.07 -0.07 -4.61
CA PHE A 40 6.57 0.12 -3.25
C PHE A 40 5.93 -0.89 -2.31
N ILE A 41 6.74 -1.48 -1.43
CA ILE A 41 6.25 -2.36 -0.37
C ILE A 41 6.66 -1.68 0.93
N SER A 42 5.70 -1.16 1.68
CA SER A 42 5.98 -0.70 3.03
C SER A 42 6.37 -1.92 3.88
N GLY A 43 7.33 -1.74 4.77
CA GLY A 43 7.54 -2.72 5.83
C GLY A 43 6.36 -2.73 6.81
N ASP A 44 6.63 -3.20 8.02
CA ASP A 44 5.80 -2.94 9.18
C ASP A 44 5.71 -1.43 9.44
N LEU A 45 4.51 -0.87 9.25
CA LEU A 45 4.21 0.52 9.57
C LEU A 45 3.89 0.70 11.06
N GLY A 46 3.43 -0.36 11.72
CA GLY A 46 3.09 -0.40 13.13
C GLY A 46 2.26 -1.64 13.48
N GLY A 47 2.31 -2.08 14.74
CA GLY A 47 1.46 -3.15 15.27
C GLY A 47 0.16 -2.58 15.81
N PHE A 48 -0.94 -3.26 15.52
CA PHE A 48 -2.28 -2.90 15.99
C PHE A 48 -2.98 -4.13 16.55
N ASP A 49 -3.75 -3.95 17.63
CA ASP A 49 -4.59 -5.01 18.19
C ASP A 49 -5.72 -5.43 17.24
N LEU A 50 -6.21 -4.48 16.44
CA LEU A 50 -7.32 -4.68 15.52
C LEU A 50 -6.86 -4.65 14.06
N ARG A 51 -7.36 -5.62 13.29
CA ARG A 51 -7.13 -5.70 11.84
C ARG A 51 -7.65 -4.45 11.13
N ALA A 52 -8.78 -3.90 11.56
CA ALA A 52 -9.41 -2.73 10.95
C ALA A 52 -8.48 -1.52 11.02
N ASP A 53 -7.96 -1.21 12.21
CA ASP A 53 -7.00 -0.11 12.41
C ASP A 53 -5.73 -0.29 11.58
N ALA A 54 -5.17 -1.50 11.53
CA ALA A 54 -4.00 -1.80 10.72
C ALA A 54 -4.24 -1.52 9.22
N VAL A 55 -5.41 -1.92 8.71
CA VAL A 55 -5.82 -1.72 7.31
C VAL A 55 -6.06 -0.24 7.02
N GLU A 56 -6.78 0.47 7.89
CA GLU A 56 -7.08 1.89 7.73
C GLU A 56 -5.80 2.73 7.76
N PHE A 57 -4.89 2.43 8.69
CA PHE A 57 -3.61 3.10 8.78
C PHE A 57 -2.75 2.86 7.53
N ALA A 58 -2.61 1.59 7.12
CA ALA A 58 -1.88 1.22 5.91
C ALA A 58 -2.45 1.89 4.65
N THR A 59 -3.77 1.98 4.53
CA THR A 59 -4.45 2.62 3.39
C THR A 59 -4.18 4.12 3.35
N LYS A 60 -4.37 4.83 4.48
CA LYS A 60 -4.09 6.27 4.57
C LYS A 60 -2.62 6.57 4.28
N TRP A 61 -1.71 5.81 4.87
CA TRP A 61 -0.28 5.94 4.63
C TRP A 61 0.06 5.79 3.14
N ALA A 62 -0.50 4.79 2.46
CA ALA A 62 -0.25 4.56 1.04
C ALA A 62 -0.79 5.70 0.16
N GLN A 63 -1.96 6.25 0.49
CA GLN A 63 -2.53 7.41 -0.21
C GLN A 63 -1.64 8.64 -0.06
N GLU A 64 -1.18 8.93 1.16
CA GLU A 64 -0.27 10.06 1.44
C GLU A 64 1.08 9.87 0.75
N TRP A 65 1.59 8.64 0.69
CA TRP A 65 2.82 8.30 -0.03
C TRP A 65 2.68 8.57 -1.53
N LEU A 66 1.58 8.15 -2.15
CA LEU A 66 1.28 8.42 -3.55
C LEU A 66 1.16 9.93 -3.80
N ALA A 67 0.43 10.65 -2.93
CA ALA A 67 0.27 12.10 -3.03
C ALA A 67 1.61 12.84 -2.90
N THR A 68 2.52 12.36 -2.05
CA THR A 68 3.85 12.93 -1.89
C THR A 68 4.75 12.66 -3.10
N ARG A 69 4.64 11.48 -3.72
CA ARG A 69 5.55 11.03 -4.79
C ARG A 69 5.15 11.52 -6.18
N PHE A 70 3.86 11.68 -6.43
CA PHE A 70 3.29 12.05 -7.74
C PHE A 70 2.65 13.44 -7.75
N ARG A 71 3.12 14.33 -6.87
CA ARG A 71 2.68 15.73 -6.81
C ARG A 71 3.07 16.52 -8.06
#